data_AF-A0A5C5RX41-F1
#
_entry.id   AF-A0A5C5RX41-F1
#
_cell.length_a   1.000
_cell.length_b   1.000
_cell.length_c   1.000
_cell.angle_alpha   90.00
_cell.angle_beta   90.00
_cell.angle_gamma   90.00
#
_symmetry.space_group_name_H-M   'P 1'
#
loop_
_entity.id
_entity.type
_entity.pdbx_description
1 polymer ?
#
loop_
_entity_poly.entity_id
_entity_poly.type
_entity_poly.pdbx_seq_one_letter_code
_entity_poly.pdbx_strand_id
1 'polypeptide(L)'
;MIPALEANGWLPRGRFCAGLDEVEERFVLSGEFGDSARRPEVWEDFKSLLALIADLKAKVPAVFLGGSFVTDAMEPSDVDAAIIVDTSRIRRPETLQRVANTIAGAKRAGLAVDGFMIPWHPDGTQYGQEPAYVELRGVWDDFWQRYVPKPDRNPPQRHHAMPLRGYLEVTVDGYR
;
A
#
# COMPACT_ATOMS: atom_id res chain seq x y z
N MET A 1 -7.75 -13.68 6.45
CA MET A 1 -8.40 -13.02 7.60
C MET A 1 -7.43 -12.07 8.27
N ILE A 2 -7.76 -10.79 8.26
CA ILE A 2 -6.98 -9.71 8.89
C ILE A 2 -7.07 -9.87 10.43
N PRO A 3 -5.96 -9.80 11.18
CA PRO A 3 -6.02 -9.90 12.64
C PRO A 3 -6.76 -8.71 13.26
N ALA A 4 -7.28 -8.91 14.48
CA ALA A 4 -7.84 -7.82 15.27
C ALA A 4 -6.77 -6.75 15.57
N LEU A 5 -7.20 -5.50 15.71
CA LEU A 5 -6.33 -4.43 16.20
C LEU A 5 -6.00 -4.68 17.67
N GLU A 6 -4.77 -4.38 18.07
CA GLU A 6 -4.34 -4.39 19.45
C GLU A 6 -4.95 -3.19 20.21
N ALA A 7 -4.81 -3.16 21.54
CA ALA A 7 -5.35 -2.09 22.38
C ALA A 7 -4.77 -0.68 22.06
N ASN A 8 -3.67 -0.62 21.31
CA ASN A 8 -3.06 0.62 20.81
C ASN A 8 -3.67 1.09 19.47
N GLY A 9 -4.68 0.39 18.94
CA GLY A 9 -5.33 0.70 17.68
C GLY A 9 -4.60 0.21 16.43
N TRP A 10 -3.51 -0.54 16.56
CA TRP A 10 -2.69 -1.00 15.44
C TRP A 10 -2.87 -2.48 15.17
N LEU A 11 -2.59 -2.89 13.93
CA LEU A 11 -2.37 -4.31 13.66
C LEU A 11 -1.16 -4.81 14.47
N PRO A 12 -1.20 -6.05 14.99
CA PRO A 12 -0.04 -6.67 15.61
C PRO A 12 1.15 -6.67 14.63
N ARG A 13 2.38 -6.70 15.13
CA ARG A 13 3.56 -6.61 14.26
C ARG A 13 3.60 -7.72 13.22
N GLY A 14 3.85 -7.34 11.97
CA GLY A 14 4.00 -8.26 10.85
C GLY A 14 3.32 -7.79 9.56
N ARG A 15 3.42 -8.62 8.54
CA ARG A 15 2.75 -8.46 7.24
C ARG A 15 1.63 -9.49 7.15
N PHE A 16 0.39 -9.03 6.95
CA PHE A 16 -0.78 -9.90 6.86
C PHE A 16 -1.37 -9.89 5.46
N CYS A 17 -1.49 -11.07 4.86
CA CYS A 17 -2.13 -11.20 3.55
C CYS A 17 -3.64 -10.99 3.67
N ALA A 18 -4.21 -10.24 2.73
CA ALA A 18 -5.65 -10.01 2.62
C ALA A 18 -6.09 -9.87 1.15
N GLY A 19 -7.37 -10.08 0.87
CA GLY A 19 -8.02 -9.62 -0.37
C GLY A 19 -8.55 -8.19 -0.24
N LEU A 20 -8.85 -7.55 -1.38
CA LEU A 20 -9.52 -6.23 -1.39
C LEU A 20 -10.82 -6.25 -0.59
N ASP A 21 -11.66 -7.27 -0.78
CA ASP A 21 -12.94 -7.41 -0.09
C ASP A 21 -12.76 -7.55 1.43
N GLU A 22 -11.74 -8.29 1.89
CA GLU A 22 -11.44 -8.43 3.33
C GLU A 22 -11.02 -7.08 3.95
N VAL A 23 -10.29 -6.25 3.20
CA VAL A 23 -9.90 -4.90 3.65
C VAL A 23 -11.10 -3.98 3.73
N GLU A 24 -11.94 -3.98 2.69
CA GLU A 24 -13.16 -3.17 2.64
C GLU A 24 -14.12 -3.56 3.78
N GLU A 25 -14.35 -4.85 3.97
CA GLU A 25 -15.18 -5.36 5.06
C GLU A 25 -14.63 -4.93 6.43
N ARG A 26 -13.31 -5.03 6.65
CA ARG A 26 -12.70 -4.72 7.95
C ARG A 26 -12.61 -3.22 8.24
N PHE A 27 -12.16 -2.42 7.29
CA PHE A 27 -11.72 -1.04 7.50
C PHE A 27 -12.65 0.02 6.90
N VAL A 28 -13.72 -0.39 6.22
CA VAL A 28 -14.72 0.52 5.64
C VAL A 28 -16.12 0.18 6.10
N LEU A 29 -16.54 -1.08 5.95
CA LEU A 29 -17.93 -1.52 6.18
C LEU A 29 -18.20 -2.00 7.61
N SER A 30 -17.16 -2.27 8.40
CA SER A 30 -17.34 -2.77 9.77
C SER A 30 -18.05 -1.73 10.64
N GLY A 31 -18.88 -2.21 11.58
CA GLY A 31 -19.61 -1.34 12.50
C GLY A 31 -18.70 -0.45 13.36
N GLU A 32 -17.43 -0.81 13.54
CA GLU A 32 -16.41 0.03 14.22
C GLU A 32 -16.22 1.38 13.51
N PHE A 33 -16.38 1.41 12.18
CA PHE A 33 -16.18 2.60 11.36
C PHE A 33 -17.47 3.10 10.70
N GLY A 34 -18.64 2.66 11.17
CA GLY A 34 -19.93 3.01 10.57
C GLY A 34 -20.26 4.50 10.55
N ASP A 35 -19.64 5.28 11.44
CA ASP A 35 -19.78 6.74 11.51
C ASP A 35 -18.73 7.49 10.65
N SER A 36 -17.79 6.80 10.02
CA SER A 36 -16.78 7.43 9.17
C SER A 36 -17.34 7.73 7.79
N ALA A 37 -17.37 9.02 7.43
CA ALA A 37 -17.61 9.43 6.05
C ALA A 37 -16.34 9.30 5.19
N ARG A 38 -15.16 9.37 5.81
CA ARG A 38 -13.88 9.44 5.11
C ARG A 38 -13.34 8.09 4.66
N ARG A 39 -13.50 7.02 5.44
CA ARG A 39 -13.01 5.68 5.09
C ARG A 39 -13.57 5.17 3.76
N PRO A 40 -14.89 5.27 3.47
CA PRO A 40 -15.43 4.94 2.16
C PRO A 40 -14.81 5.77 1.03
N GLU A 41 -14.69 7.09 1.22
CA GLU A 41 -14.15 8.00 0.22
C GLU A 41 -12.70 7.64 -0.17
N VAL A 42 -11.80 7.51 0.81
CA VAL A 42 -10.39 7.20 0.52
C VAL A 42 -10.22 5.79 -0.04
N TRP A 43 -11.11 4.86 0.31
CA TRP A 43 -11.10 3.51 -0.26
C TRP A 43 -11.54 3.50 -1.73
N GLU A 44 -12.59 4.26 -2.08
CA GLU A 44 -12.99 4.44 -3.48
C GLU A 44 -11.91 5.14 -4.32
N ASP A 45 -11.21 6.11 -3.75
CA ASP A 45 -10.06 6.76 -4.40
C ASP A 45 -8.93 5.75 -4.68
N PHE A 46 -8.65 4.85 -3.73
CA PHE A 46 -7.69 3.76 -3.92
C PHE A 46 -8.12 2.79 -5.02
N LYS A 47 -9.39 2.37 -5.04
CA LYS A 47 -9.93 1.52 -6.13
C LYS A 47 -9.86 2.25 -7.48
N SER A 48 -10.12 3.54 -7.51
CA SER A 48 -9.99 4.39 -8.70
C SER A 48 -8.55 4.46 -9.20
N LEU A 49 -7.56 4.56 -8.31
CA LEU A 49 -6.14 4.49 -8.69
C LEU A 49 -5.80 3.14 -9.34
N LEU A 50 -6.26 2.02 -8.76
CA LEU A 50 -6.03 0.70 -9.33
C LEU A 50 -6.67 0.57 -10.73
N ALA A 51 -7.87 1.11 -10.93
CA ALA A 51 -8.52 1.15 -12.24
C ALA A 51 -7.71 1.96 -13.27
N LEU A 52 -7.17 3.12 -12.89
CA LEU A 52 -6.31 3.93 -13.77
C LEU A 52 -5.04 3.18 -14.19
N ILE A 53 -4.44 2.39 -13.28
CA ILE A 53 -3.27 1.55 -13.60
C ILE A 53 -3.66 0.41 -14.56
N ALA A 54 -4.82 -0.22 -14.33
CA ALA A 54 -5.34 -1.27 -15.19
C ALA A 54 -5.66 -0.77 -16.61
N ASP A 55 -6.13 0.47 -16.75
CA ASP A 55 -6.38 1.11 -18.05
C ASP A 55 -5.09 1.28 -18.87
N LEU A 56 -3.95 1.46 -18.20
CA LEU A 56 -2.62 1.46 -18.83
C LEU A 56 -2.13 0.05 -19.22
N LYS A 57 -2.95 -0.98 -19.01
CA LYS A 57 -2.66 -2.40 -19.25
C LYS A 57 -1.51 -2.95 -18.41
N ALA A 58 -1.20 -2.29 -17.30
CA ALA A 58 -0.30 -2.81 -16.28
C ALA A 58 -1.06 -3.71 -15.30
N LYS A 59 -0.34 -4.65 -14.70
CA LYS A 59 -0.88 -5.57 -13.70
C LYS A 59 -0.31 -5.26 -12.34
N VAL A 60 -1.15 -5.34 -11.32
CA VAL A 60 -0.81 -5.10 -9.92
C VAL A 60 -1.03 -6.40 -9.17
N PRO A 61 0.02 -7.23 -8.97
CA PRO A 61 -0.15 -8.48 -8.24
C PRO A 61 -0.66 -8.26 -6.82
N ALA A 62 -0.06 -7.31 -6.12
CA ALA A 62 -0.38 -6.98 -4.74
C ALA A 62 -0.01 -5.53 -4.39
N VAL A 63 -0.52 -5.06 -3.25
CA VAL A 63 -0.23 -3.74 -2.69
C VAL A 63 0.06 -3.90 -1.21
N PHE A 64 1.09 -3.21 -0.70
CA PHE A 64 1.29 -3.06 0.74
C PHE A 64 0.50 -1.84 1.22
N LEU A 65 -0.51 -2.06 2.06
CA LEU A 65 -1.29 -1.00 2.69
C LEU A 65 -0.82 -0.78 4.12
N GLY A 66 -0.38 0.44 4.40
CA GLY A 66 0.05 0.90 5.71
C GLY A 66 -0.73 2.12 6.18
N GLY A 67 -0.07 2.96 6.97
CA GLY A 67 -0.65 4.26 7.32
C GLY A 67 -1.68 4.22 8.44
N SER A 68 -2.50 5.25 8.53
CA SER A 68 -3.61 5.35 9.48
C SER A 68 -4.88 4.62 9.00
N PHE A 69 -5.01 4.36 7.70
CA PHE A 69 -6.17 3.65 7.14
C PHE A 69 -6.36 2.24 7.75
N VAL A 70 -5.25 1.53 8.00
CA VAL A 70 -5.24 0.18 8.59
C VAL A 70 -5.12 0.17 10.12
N THR A 71 -5.42 1.29 10.78
CA THR A 71 -5.50 1.42 12.25
C THR A 71 -6.93 1.73 12.69
N ASP A 72 -7.13 2.04 13.96
CA ASP A 72 -8.38 2.51 14.56
C ASP A 72 -8.74 3.98 14.24
N ALA A 73 -7.95 4.67 13.40
CA ALA A 73 -8.17 6.08 13.12
C ALA A 73 -9.51 6.28 12.40
N MET A 74 -10.48 6.97 13.00
CA MET A 74 -11.82 7.10 12.39
C MET A 74 -11.76 7.77 11.02
N GLU A 75 -10.99 8.85 10.90
CA GLU A 75 -10.92 9.69 9.71
C GLU A 75 -9.49 9.71 9.13
N PRO A 76 -9.06 8.64 8.42
CA PRO A 76 -7.74 8.62 7.80
C PRO A 76 -7.65 9.64 6.66
N SER A 77 -6.51 10.33 6.55
CA SER A 77 -6.30 11.34 5.51
C SER A 77 -6.30 10.75 4.10
N ASP A 78 -5.73 9.55 3.97
CA ASP A 78 -5.36 8.89 2.73
C ASP A 78 -5.10 7.39 2.95
N VAL A 79 -4.99 6.65 1.85
CA VAL A 79 -4.45 5.30 1.82
C VAL A 79 -2.96 5.37 1.46
N ASP A 80 -2.09 4.92 2.38
CA ASP A 80 -0.67 4.73 2.11
C ASP A 80 -0.45 3.39 1.40
N ALA A 81 -0.02 3.41 0.13
CA ALA A 81 0.01 2.22 -0.73
C ALA A 81 1.36 2.05 -1.46
N ALA A 82 2.13 1.01 -1.12
CA ALA A 82 3.25 0.57 -1.95
C ALA A 82 2.76 -0.51 -2.93
N ILE A 83 2.63 -0.12 -4.20
CA ILE A 83 1.96 -0.88 -5.27
C ILE A 83 2.99 -1.68 -6.05
N ILE A 84 2.87 -3.01 -6.01
CA ILE A 84 3.72 -3.90 -6.80
C ILE A 84 3.18 -3.91 -8.23
N VAL A 85 4.03 -3.64 -9.21
CA VAL A 85 3.66 -3.59 -10.63
C VAL A 85 4.42 -4.66 -11.39
N ASP A 86 3.71 -5.54 -12.10
CA ASP A 86 4.31 -6.53 -13.00
C ASP A 86 4.85 -5.85 -14.26
N THR A 87 6.17 -5.77 -14.35
CA THR A 87 6.88 -5.14 -15.46
C THR A 87 7.05 -6.06 -16.66
N SER A 88 6.90 -7.39 -16.52
CA SER A 88 7.12 -8.34 -17.62
C SER A 88 6.13 -8.20 -18.77
N ARG A 89 4.95 -7.66 -18.46
CA ARG A 89 3.88 -7.42 -19.44
C ARG A 89 4.00 -6.06 -20.12
N ILE A 90 4.89 -5.19 -19.60
CA ILE A 90 5.06 -3.82 -20.09
C ILE A 90 6.20 -3.79 -21.12
N ARG A 91 5.84 -3.80 -22.40
CA ARG A 91 6.82 -3.81 -23.51
C ARG A 91 7.36 -2.44 -23.90
N ARG A 92 6.70 -1.38 -23.44
CA ARG A 92 6.93 0.00 -23.85
C ARG A 92 7.39 0.82 -22.65
N PRO A 93 8.62 1.36 -22.64
CA PRO A 93 9.12 2.17 -21.52
C PRO A 93 8.20 3.33 -21.14
N GLU A 94 7.54 3.94 -22.12
CA GLU A 94 6.57 5.01 -21.90
C GLU A 94 5.34 4.55 -21.10
N THR A 95 4.93 3.28 -21.21
CA THR A 95 3.84 2.74 -20.39
C THR A 95 4.28 2.62 -18.93
N LEU A 96 5.50 2.13 -18.66
CA LEU A 96 6.03 2.05 -17.30
C LEU A 96 6.13 3.44 -16.66
N GLN A 97 6.63 4.43 -17.43
CA GLN A 97 6.72 5.81 -16.95
C GLN A 97 5.33 6.40 -16.65
N ARG A 98 4.32 6.12 -17.48
CA ARG A 98 2.94 6.55 -17.24
C ARG A 98 2.37 5.91 -15.98
N VAL A 99 2.59 4.62 -15.75
CA VAL A 99 2.16 3.92 -14.52
C VAL A 99 2.82 4.56 -13.30
N ALA A 100 4.14 4.76 -13.32
CA ALA A 100 4.87 5.41 -12.24
C ALA A 100 4.34 6.83 -11.95
N ASN A 101 4.06 7.62 -13.01
CA ASN A 101 3.50 8.97 -12.89
C ASN A 101 2.06 8.97 -12.35
N THR A 102 1.24 7.99 -12.73
CA THR A 102 -0.12 7.82 -12.20
C THR A 102 -0.09 7.51 -10.70
N ILE A 103 0.78 6.59 -10.28
CA ILE A 103 0.95 6.22 -8.86
C ILE A 103 1.46 7.41 -8.04
N ALA A 104 2.60 8.00 -8.44
CA ALA A 104 3.19 9.13 -7.72
C ALA A 104 2.36 10.43 -7.81
N GLY A 105 1.47 10.51 -8.80
CA GLY A 105 0.62 11.66 -9.06
C GLY A 105 -0.77 11.59 -8.42
N ALA A 106 -1.13 10.49 -7.74
CA ALA A 106 -2.48 10.24 -7.26
C ALA A 106 -3.08 11.42 -6.45
N LYS A 107 -2.35 11.92 -5.43
CA LYS A 107 -2.77 13.11 -4.66
C LYS A 107 -2.98 14.36 -5.51
N ARG A 108 -2.09 14.61 -6.49
CA ARG A 108 -2.23 15.76 -7.40
C ARG A 108 -3.40 15.62 -8.36
N ALA A 109 -3.82 14.40 -8.63
CA ALA A 109 -5.02 14.08 -9.42
C ALA A 109 -6.31 14.10 -8.58
N GLY A 110 -6.23 14.43 -7.29
CA GLY A 110 -7.38 14.51 -6.40
C GLY A 110 -7.74 13.22 -5.68
N LEU A 111 -6.96 12.14 -5.85
CA LEU A 111 -7.17 10.88 -5.14
C LEU A 111 -6.47 10.92 -3.78
N ALA A 112 -7.16 10.55 -2.71
CA ALA A 112 -6.63 10.44 -1.36
C ALA A 112 -5.72 9.20 -1.16
N VAL A 113 -4.67 9.07 -1.98
CA VAL A 113 -3.77 7.92 -1.97
C VAL A 113 -2.31 8.40 -2.02
N ASP A 114 -1.49 7.98 -1.05
CA ASP A 114 -0.03 8.14 -1.11
C ASP A 114 0.59 6.90 -1.76
N GLY A 115 0.82 6.98 -3.07
CA GLY A 115 1.22 5.85 -3.91
C GLY A 115 2.73 5.76 -4.13
N PHE A 116 3.29 4.56 -3.94
CA PHE A 116 4.69 4.24 -4.20
C PHE A 116 4.80 3.02 -5.10
N MET A 117 5.55 3.09 -6.20
CA MET A 117 5.69 1.95 -7.11
C MET A 117 6.82 1.01 -6.66
N ILE A 118 6.55 -0.30 -6.69
CA ILE A 118 7.54 -1.37 -6.57
C ILE A 118 7.53 -2.16 -7.90
N PRO A 119 8.51 -1.97 -8.81
CA PRO A 119 8.60 -2.76 -10.03
C PRO A 119 8.93 -4.22 -9.67
N TRP A 120 8.20 -5.16 -10.24
CA TRP A 120 8.41 -6.59 -10.04
C TRP A 120 8.40 -7.32 -11.38
N HIS A 121 9.30 -8.30 -11.53
CA HIS A 121 9.36 -9.16 -12.70
C HIS A 121 9.29 -10.64 -12.25
N PRO A 122 8.40 -11.48 -12.81
CA PRO A 122 8.15 -12.86 -12.40
C PRO A 122 9.20 -13.89 -12.87
N ASP A 123 10.40 -13.49 -13.29
CA ASP A 123 11.34 -14.46 -13.89
C ASP A 123 11.84 -15.53 -12.90
N GLY A 124 11.67 -15.33 -11.59
CA GLY A 124 11.98 -16.34 -10.57
C GLY A 124 13.45 -16.76 -10.54
N THR A 125 14.32 -16.03 -11.25
CA THR A 125 15.74 -16.34 -11.41
C THR A 125 16.60 -15.33 -10.65
N GLN A 126 17.83 -15.73 -10.33
CA GLN A 126 18.84 -14.77 -9.89
C GLN A 126 19.37 -13.88 -11.03
N TYR A 127 18.98 -14.15 -12.29
CA TYR A 127 19.42 -13.36 -13.45
C TYR A 127 18.57 -12.11 -13.65
N GLY A 128 17.29 -12.16 -13.33
CA GLY A 128 16.39 -11.01 -13.32
C GLY A 128 16.24 -10.37 -11.93
N GLN A 129 17.30 -10.44 -11.11
CA GLN A 129 17.44 -9.62 -9.90
C GLN A 129 17.35 -8.15 -10.31
N GLU A 130 16.15 -7.62 -10.44
CA GLU A 130 15.90 -6.18 -10.50
C GLU A 130 16.29 -5.68 -9.11
N PRO A 131 17.49 -5.07 -8.92
CA PRO A 131 17.96 -4.74 -7.58
C PRO A 131 16.97 -3.80 -6.87
N ALA A 132 16.28 -2.99 -7.68
CA ALA A 132 15.19 -2.13 -7.27
C ALA A 132 14.02 -2.88 -6.63
N TYR A 133 13.65 -4.09 -7.09
CA TYR A 133 12.56 -4.86 -6.47
C TYR A 133 12.90 -5.25 -5.03
N VAL A 134 14.06 -5.89 -4.83
CA VAL A 134 14.49 -6.37 -3.51
C VAL A 134 14.68 -5.19 -2.55
N GLU A 135 15.32 -4.12 -3.02
CA GLU A 135 15.53 -2.90 -2.26
C GLU A 135 14.20 -2.25 -1.88
N LEU A 136 13.34 -1.91 -2.85
CA LEU A 136 12.10 -1.20 -2.58
C LEU A 136 11.12 -2.05 -1.75
N ARG A 137 11.02 -3.36 -2.04
CA ARG A 137 10.21 -4.26 -1.22
C ARG A 137 10.70 -4.29 0.22
N GLY A 138 12.01 -4.36 0.45
CA GLY A 138 12.61 -4.32 1.78
C GLY A 138 12.37 -2.97 2.48
N VAL A 139 12.55 -1.85 1.76
CA VAL A 139 12.28 -0.49 2.27
C VAL A 139 10.85 -0.36 2.75
N TRP A 140 9.87 -0.79 1.94
CA TRP A 140 8.46 -0.66 2.31
C TRP A 140 8.02 -1.67 3.37
N ASP A 141 8.56 -2.88 3.36
CA ASP A 141 8.31 -3.90 4.40
C ASP A 141 8.75 -3.40 5.79
N ASP A 142 9.94 -2.80 5.87
CA ASP A 142 10.44 -2.21 7.10
C ASP A 142 9.72 -0.88 7.45
N PHE A 143 9.51 0.01 6.48
CA PHE A 143 8.89 1.32 6.74
C PHE A 143 7.47 1.20 7.28
N TRP A 144 6.65 0.29 6.74
CA TRP A 144 5.27 0.13 7.18
C TRP A 144 5.13 -0.43 8.59
N GLN A 145 6.16 -1.13 9.08
CA GLN A 145 6.17 -1.61 10.46
C GLN A 145 6.54 -0.51 11.47
N ARG A 146 7.07 0.62 11.03
CA ARG A 146 7.44 1.76 11.92
C ARG A 146 6.22 2.62 12.24
N TYR A 147 6.29 3.32 13.37
CA TYR A 147 5.37 4.40 13.71
C TYR A 147 6.14 5.61 14.23
N VAL A 148 6.10 6.70 13.46
CA VAL A 148 6.69 7.98 13.84
C VAL A 148 5.76 9.10 13.35
N PRO A 149 5.13 9.85 14.27
CA PRO A 149 4.36 11.04 13.92
C PRO A 149 5.20 11.99 13.05
N LYS A 150 4.59 12.59 12.03
CA LYS A 150 5.31 13.47 11.08
C LYS A 150 6.17 14.55 11.78
N PRO A 151 5.68 15.26 12.83
CA PRO A 151 6.47 16.28 13.53
C PRO A 151 7.75 15.74 14.18
N ASP A 152 7.73 14.47 14.60
CA ASP A 152 8.81 13.86 15.38
C ASP A 152 9.87 13.19 14.50
N ARG A 153 9.65 13.10 13.18
CA ARG A 153 10.58 12.42 12.26
C ARG A 153 11.96 13.07 12.16
N ASN A 154 12.08 14.34 12.53
CA ASN A 154 13.31 15.12 12.37
C ASN A 154 13.73 15.82 13.68
N PRO A 155 14.94 15.57 14.22
CA PRO A 155 15.94 14.62 13.73
C PRO A 155 15.53 13.15 13.92
N PRO A 156 15.99 12.23 13.06
CA PRO A 156 15.71 10.81 13.22
C PRO A 156 16.37 10.27 14.50
N GLN A 157 15.61 9.51 15.29
CA GLN A 157 16.06 8.87 16.53
C GLN A 157 16.05 7.36 16.37
N ARG A 158 16.88 6.64 17.14
CA ARG A 158 16.98 5.17 17.07
C ARG A 158 15.63 4.46 17.22
N HIS A 159 14.76 4.98 18.09
CA HIS A 159 13.46 4.36 18.34
C HIS A 159 12.48 4.50 17.16
N HIS A 160 12.71 5.47 16.25
CA HIS A 160 11.93 5.64 15.01
C HIS A 160 12.08 4.45 14.03
N ALA A 161 13.17 3.68 14.17
CA ALA A 161 13.43 2.51 13.34
C ALA A 161 12.85 1.21 13.92
N MET A 162 12.19 1.25 15.08
CA MET A 162 11.65 0.04 15.69
C MET A 162 10.37 -0.41 14.96
N PRO A 163 10.23 -1.71 14.64
CA PRO A 163 8.97 -2.24 14.14
C PRO A 163 7.97 -2.26 15.30
N LEU A 164 6.93 -1.44 15.21
CA LEU A 164 5.93 -1.23 16.26
C LEU A 164 4.55 -1.77 15.89
N ARG A 165 4.21 -1.83 14.61
CA ARG A 165 2.87 -2.20 14.10
C ARG A 165 2.95 -3.11 12.87
N GLY A 166 1.82 -3.71 12.52
CA GLY A 166 1.67 -4.46 11.28
C GLY A 166 1.10 -3.64 10.12
N TYR A 167 1.07 -4.27 8.95
CA TYR A 167 0.49 -3.75 7.72
C TYR A 167 -0.07 -4.89 6.85
N LEU A 168 -0.77 -4.55 5.77
CA LEU A 168 -1.44 -5.54 4.92
C LEU A 168 -0.71 -5.72 3.60
N GLU A 169 -0.53 -6.97 3.15
CA GLU A 169 -0.24 -7.30 1.75
C GLU A 169 -1.54 -7.72 1.08
N VAL A 170 -2.11 -6.81 0.29
CA VAL A 170 -3.41 -6.97 -0.33
C VAL A 170 -3.24 -7.53 -1.74
N THR A 171 -3.81 -8.70 -1.99
CA THR A 171 -3.82 -9.30 -3.34
C THR A 171 -4.81 -8.56 -4.23
N VAL A 172 -4.35 -8.13 -5.42
CA VAL A 172 -5.19 -7.42 -6.42
C VAL A 172 -5.39 -8.32 -7.65
N ASP A 173 -4.40 -8.41 -8.55
CA ASP A 173 -4.42 -9.36 -9.68
C ASP A 173 -3.83 -10.73 -9.29
N GLY A 174 -3.09 -10.79 -8.19
CA GLY A 174 -2.27 -11.93 -7.80
C GLY A 174 -0.99 -12.07 -8.62
N TYR A 175 -0.05 -12.86 -8.12
CA TYR A 175 1.23 -13.15 -8.79
C TYR A 175 1.04 -14.24 -9.86
N ARG A 176 0.28 -13.93 -10.92
CA ARG A 176 -0.11 -14.85 -12.01
C ARG A 176 0.35 -14.38 -13.39
#